data_AF-A0A961RU58-F1
#
_entry.id   AF-A0A961RU58-F1
#
_cell.length_a   1.000
_cell.length_b   1.000
_cell.length_c   1.000
_cell.angle_alpha   90.00
_cell.angle_beta   90.00
_cell.angle_gamma   90.00
#
_symmetry.space_group_name_H-M   'P 1'
#
loop_
_entity.id
_entity.type
_entity.pdbx_description
1 polymer ?
#
loop_
_entity_poly.entity_id
_entity_poly.type
_entity_poly.pdbx_seq_one_letter_code
_entity_poly.pdbx_strand_id
1 'polypeptide(L)'
;MLDIAYALIEPANLLALFCALAVFATILTIAMPLLARDELSVRMKSAAIERDKIRARERAKLANQSKRGPAASLKQDSSGVMRDLVEKLNLRKALADDNTFNNLKMAGYRKQSHIYVFLFFRLVLPFIMWLAALVYVFGVLNLDRPFMVKMTITLFVAFAGFYAPNMFVKNQIG
;
A
#
# COMPACT_ATOMS: atom_id res chain seq x y z
N MET A 1 -19.25 9.54 -85.88
CA MET A 1 -18.58 8.82 -84.77
C MET A 1 -17.07 9.03 -84.75
N LEU A 2 -16.39 9.10 -85.91
CA LEU A 2 -14.95 9.40 -85.97
C LEU A 2 -14.61 10.88 -85.66
N ASP A 3 -15.50 11.84 -85.95
CA ASP A 3 -15.25 13.27 -85.68
C ASP A 3 -15.12 13.62 -84.19
N ILE A 4 -15.87 12.91 -83.32
CA ILE A 4 -15.80 13.08 -81.86
C ILE A 4 -14.45 12.57 -81.34
N ALA A 5 -13.93 11.49 -81.93
CA ALA A 5 -12.62 10.96 -81.60
C ALA A 5 -11.48 11.90 -82.04
N TYR A 6 -11.57 12.50 -83.23
CA TYR A 6 -10.59 13.49 -83.70
C TYR A 6 -10.64 14.79 -82.88
N ALA A 7 -11.83 15.25 -82.48
CA ALA A 7 -11.98 16.40 -81.57
C ALA A 7 -11.42 16.13 -80.17
N LEU A 8 -11.46 14.87 -79.68
CA LEU A 8 -10.87 14.49 -78.38
C LEU A 8 -9.34 14.35 -78.43
N ILE A 9 -8.74 14.14 -79.61
CA ILE A 9 -7.30 13.95 -79.81
C ILE A 9 -6.57 15.28 -80.08
N GLU A 10 -7.31 16.37 -80.29
CA GLU A 10 -6.75 17.71 -80.42
C GLU A 10 -6.03 18.11 -79.11
N PRO A 11 -4.76 18.59 -79.16
CA PRO A 11 -3.92 18.75 -77.98
C PRO A 11 -4.52 19.73 -76.94
N ALA A 12 -5.33 20.69 -77.38
CA ALA A 12 -6.04 21.61 -76.51
C ALA A 12 -7.16 20.93 -75.70
N ASN A 13 -7.94 20.03 -76.32
CA ASN A 13 -9.03 19.32 -75.66
C ASN A 13 -8.51 18.23 -74.72
N LEU A 14 -7.37 17.60 -75.07
CA LEU A 14 -6.67 16.66 -74.20
C LEU A 14 -6.21 17.34 -72.90
N LEU A 15 -5.60 18.53 -73.01
CA LEU A 15 -5.21 19.35 -71.86
C LEU A 15 -6.42 19.79 -71.02
N ALA A 16 -7.51 20.21 -71.67
CA ALA A 16 -8.73 20.60 -70.97
C ALA A 16 -9.35 19.42 -70.18
N LEU A 17 -9.36 18.21 -70.74
CA LEU A 17 -9.84 17.01 -70.08
C LEU A 17 -8.97 16.63 -68.87
N PHE A 18 -7.64 16.68 -69.02
CA PHE A 18 -6.74 16.41 -67.89
C PHE A 18 -6.85 17.47 -66.79
N CYS A 19 -7.01 18.75 -67.15
CA CYS A 19 -7.28 19.82 -66.18
C CYS A 19 -8.60 19.58 -65.45
N ALA A 20 -9.68 19.23 -66.15
CA ALA A 20 -10.97 18.93 -65.52
C ALA A 20 -10.88 17.74 -64.56
N LEU A 21 -10.17 16.67 -64.94
CA LEU A 21 -9.95 15.50 -64.09
C LEU A 21 -9.08 15.84 -62.87
N ALA A 22 -8.05 16.67 -63.04
CA ALA A 22 -7.19 17.12 -61.95
C ALA A 22 -7.96 17.99 -60.94
N VAL A 23 -8.78 18.94 -61.41
CA VAL A 23 -9.63 19.78 -60.54
C VAL A 23 -10.69 18.93 -59.83
N PHE A 24 -11.28 17.95 -60.51
CA PHE A 24 -12.20 17.02 -59.86
C PHE A 24 -11.51 16.19 -58.77
N ALA A 25 -10.30 15.68 -59.05
CA ALA A 25 -9.51 14.93 -58.08
C ALA A 25 -9.11 15.78 -56.86
N THR A 26 -8.78 17.07 -57.05
CA THR A 26 -8.45 17.96 -55.94
C THR A 26 -9.67 18.28 -55.08
N ILE A 27 -10.84 18.49 -55.68
CA ILE A 27 -12.10 18.65 -54.95
C ILE A 27 -12.40 17.40 -54.11
N LEU A 28 -12.26 16.19 -54.68
CA LEU A 28 -12.45 14.95 -53.93
C LEU A 28 -11.43 14.79 -52.80
N THR A 29 -10.18 15.16 -53.01
CA THR A 29 -9.12 15.10 -51.99
C THR A 29 -9.42 16.01 -50.80
N ILE A 30 -10.00 17.19 -51.05
CA ILE A 30 -10.41 18.14 -50.00
C ILE A 30 -11.71 17.69 -49.32
N ALA A 31 -12.63 17.05 -50.06
CA ALA A 31 -13.90 16.58 -49.52
C ALA A 31 -13.77 15.28 -48.70
N MET A 32 -12.83 14.40 -49.04
CA MET A 32 -12.57 13.13 -48.36
C MET A 32 -12.38 13.27 -46.82
N PRO A 33 -11.60 14.21 -46.28
CA PRO A 33 -11.47 14.38 -44.83
C PRO A 33 -12.76 14.82 -44.12
N LEU A 34 -13.74 15.40 -44.83
CA LEU A 34 -15.05 15.74 -44.25
C LEU A 34 -15.99 14.53 -44.17
N LEU A 35 -15.81 13.53 -45.04
CA LEU A 35 -16.48 12.22 -44.95
C LEU A 35 -15.76 11.25 -44.00
N ALA A 36 -14.51 11.54 -43.62
CA ALA A 36 -13.78 10.73 -42.66
C ALA A 36 -14.48 10.80 -41.29
N ARG A 37 -14.95 9.63 -40.83
CA ARG A 37 -15.69 9.49 -39.58
C ARG A 37 -14.76 9.77 -38.39
N ASP A 38 -15.27 10.49 -37.40
CA ASP A 38 -14.49 10.95 -36.25
C ASP A 38 -14.03 9.77 -35.35
N GLU A 39 -12.84 9.23 -35.63
CA GLU A 39 -12.20 8.18 -34.80
C GLU A 39 -11.75 8.70 -33.43
N LEU A 40 -11.49 10.01 -33.31
CA LEU A 40 -10.99 10.61 -32.07
C LEU A 40 -12.08 10.61 -31.00
N SER A 41 -13.32 10.93 -31.39
CA SER A 41 -14.49 10.87 -30.50
C SER A 41 -14.73 9.46 -29.93
N VAL A 42 -14.48 8.42 -30.73
CA VAL A 42 -14.61 7.01 -30.33
C VAL A 42 -13.55 6.64 -29.29
N ARG A 43 -12.29 7.05 -29.51
CA ARG A 43 -11.17 6.80 -28.57
C ARG A 43 -11.32 7.60 -27.27
N MET A 44 -11.85 8.82 -27.33
CA MET A 44 -12.15 9.60 -26.13
C MET A 44 -13.23 8.93 -25.27
N LYS A 45 -14.27 8.36 -25.90
CA LYS A 45 -15.31 7.63 -25.17
C LYS A 45 -14.76 6.37 -24.49
N SER A 46 -13.89 5.60 -25.14
CA SER A 46 -13.31 4.41 -24.51
C SER A 46 -12.43 4.76 -23.31
N ALA A 47 -11.59 5.78 -23.42
CA ALA A 47 -10.76 6.27 -22.32
C ALA A 47 -11.60 6.85 -21.16
N ALA A 48 -12.70 7.53 -21.45
CA ALA A 48 -13.63 8.04 -20.44
C ALA A 48 -14.29 6.89 -19.64
N ILE A 49 -14.75 5.84 -20.34
CA ILE A 49 -15.35 4.64 -19.71
C ILE A 49 -14.35 3.96 -18.78
N GLU A 50 -13.08 3.86 -19.19
CA GLU A 50 -12.04 3.24 -18.38
C GLU A 50 -11.71 4.05 -17.12
N ARG A 51 -11.63 5.39 -17.25
CA ARG A 51 -11.47 6.30 -16.11
C ARG A 51 -12.65 6.21 -15.13
N ASP A 52 -13.87 6.10 -15.64
CA ASP A 52 -15.05 5.98 -14.79
C ASP A 52 -15.13 4.63 -14.06
N LYS A 53 -14.67 3.54 -14.69
CA LYS A 53 -14.50 2.24 -14.03
C LYS A 53 -13.47 2.31 -12.90
N ILE A 54 -12.34 2.99 -13.11
CA ILE A 54 -11.32 3.18 -12.07
C ILE A 54 -11.89 3.99 -10.90
N ARG A 55 -12.54 5.12 -11.19
CA ARG A 55 -13.19 5.96 -10.17
C ARG A 55 -14.28 5.21 -9.40
N ALA A 56 -15.09 4.39 -10.07
CA ALA A 56 -16.09 3.56 -9.42
C ALA A 56 -15.45 2.50 -8.51
N ARG A 57 -14.38 1.85 -8.96
CA ARG A 57 -13.63 0.86 -8.17
C ARG A 57 -12.99 1.50 -6.94
N GLU A 58 -12.37 2.67 -7.07
CA GLU A 58 -11.78 3.40 -5.96
C GLU A 58 -12.84 3.87 -4.97
N ARG A 59 -13.98 4.41 -5.44
CA ARG A 59 -15.11 4.77 -4.57
C ARG A 59 -15.68 3.56 -3.84
N ALA A 60 -15.78 2.39 -4.49
CA ALA A 60 -16.21 1.15 -3.85
C ALA A 60 -15.19 0.67 -2.79
N LYS A 61 -13.88 0.79 -3.06
CA LYS A 61 -12.82 0.51 -2.07
C LYS A 61 -12.92 1.46 -0.88
N LEU A 62 -13.10 2.76 -1.11
CA LEU A 62 -13.27 3.77 -0.07
C LEU A 62 -14.55 3.55 0.74
N ALA A 63 -15.67 3.17 0.11
CA ALA A 63 -16.91 2.86 0.81
C ALA A 63 -16.80 1.57 1.66
N ASN A 64 -16.03 0.59 1.20
CA ASN A 64 -15.73 -0.61 1.99
C ASN A 64 -14.71 -0.35 3.11
N GLN A 65 -13.78 0.59 2.90
CA GLN A 65 -12.84 1.04 3.93
C GLN A 65 -13.51 1.95 4.97
N SER A 66 -14.45 2.82 4.58
CA SER A 66 -15.19 3.68 5.51
C SER A 66 -16.09 2.86 6.43
N LYS A 67 -16.70 1.77 5.93
CA LYS A 67 -17.39 0.77 6.76
C LYS A 67 -16.46 0.03 7.73
N ARG A 68 -15.14 0.00 7.48
CA ARG A 68 -14.11 -0.61 8.33
C ARG A 68 -13.38 0.40 9.24
N GLY A 69 -13.82 1.66 9.26
CA GLY A 69 -13.29 2.71 10.14
C GLY A 69 -12.11 3.51 9.57
N PRO A 70 -11.77 4.67 10.17
CA PRO A 70 -10.88 5.69 9.58
C PRO A 70 -9.41 5.27 9.40
N ALA A 71 -9.03 4.06 9.84
CA ALA A 71 -7.65 3.60 9.92
C ALA A 71 -7.19 2.74 8.73
N ALA A 72 -8.09 2.31 7.85
CA ALA A 72 -7.81 1.21 6.93
C ALA A 72 -7.29 1.59 5.53
N SER A 73 -7.16 2.88 5.17
CA SER A 73 -6.96 3.22 3.75
C SER A 73 -5.56 3.60 3.28
N LEU A 74 -4.69 4.27 4.06
CA LEU A 74 -3.47 4.85 3.45
C LEU A 74 -2.21 4.86 4.32
N LYS A 75 -2.23 4.26 5.51
CA LYS A 75 -1.02 4.00 6.29
C LYS A 75 -1.00 2.54 6.68
N GLN A 76 -0.13 1.78 6.03
CA GLN A 76 0.30 0.50 6.57
C GLN A 76 1.15 0.82 7.82
N ASP A 77 0.48 1.16 8.92
CA ASP A 77 1.10 1.09 10.23
C ASP A 77 1.36 -0.40 10.46
N SER A 78 2.61 -0.81 10.25
CA SER A 78 3.11 -2.18 10.44
C SER A 78 2.91 -2.71 11.87
N SER A 79 2.39 -1.88 12.78
CA SER A 79 1.98 -2.25 14.13
C SER A 79 0.53 -2.69 14.24
N GLY A 80 -0.25 -2.80 13.15
CA GLY A 80 -1.67 -3.21 13.22
C GLY A 80 -1.90 -4.48 14.03
N VAL A 81 -1.07 -5.52 13.84
CA VAL A 81 -1.18 -6.78 14.60
C VAL A 81 -0.82 -6.61 16.07
N MET A 82 0.30 -5.93 16.39
CA MET A 82 0.67 -5.66 17.78
C MET A 82 -0.37 -4.76 18.48
N ARG A 83 -0.91 -3.77 17.78
CA ARG A 83 -1.95 -2.88 18.28
C ARG A 83 -3.22 -3.67 18.59
N ASP A 84 -3.70 -4.49 17.67
CA ASP A 84 -4.90 -5.31 17.86
C ASP A 84 -4.77 -6.25 19.07
N LEU A 85 -3.59 -6.85 19.28
CA LEU A 85 -3.32 -7.70 20.45
C LEU A 85 -3.26 -6.88 21.75
N VAL A 86 -2.60 -5.71 21.73
CA VAL A 86 -2.48 -4.82 22.90
C VAL A 86 -3.83 -4.23 23.30
N GLU A 87 -4.67 -3.92 22.32
CA GLU A 87 -6.02 -3.35 22.50
C GLU A 87 -7.00 -4.41 22.99
N LYS A 88 -6.98 -5.63 22.43
CA LYS A 88 -7.81 -6.77 22.90
C LYS A 88 -7.48 -7.21 24.33
N LEU A 89 -6.22 -7.16 24.72
CA LEU A 89 -5.77 -7.54 26.07
C LEU A 89 -5.82 -6.37 27.07
N ASN A 90 -6.30 -5.19 26.66
CA ASN A 90 -6.33 -3.97 27.49
C ASN A 90 -4.99 -3.66 28.19
N LEU A 91 -3.89 -3.98 27.52
CA LEU A 91 -2.53 -3.82 28.04
C LEU A 91 -2.20 -2.35 28.36
N ARG A 92 -2.83 -1.42 27.63
CA ARG A 92 -2.74 0.01 27.91
C ARG A 92 -3.39 0.43 29.23
N LYS A 93 -4.33 -0.34 29.78
CA LYS A 93 -4.95 -0.01 31.07
C LYS A 93 -4.30 -0.76 32.22
N ALA A 94 -3.83 -1.98 31.97
CA ALA A 94 -3.17 -2.81 32.97
C ALA A 94 -1.70 -2.41 33.23
N LEU A 95 -0.97 -1.96 32.20
CA LEU A 95 0.49 -1.77 32.22
C LEU A 95 0.95 -0.38 31.72
N ALA A 96 0.06 0.59 31.52
CA ALA A 96 0.48 1.95 31.21
C ALA A 96 0.94 2.67 32.48
N ASP A 97 2.25 2.72 32.66
CA ASP A 97 2.88 3.73 33.50
C ASP A 97 2.95 5.04 32.69
N ASP A 98 2.32 6.11 33.17
CA ASP A 98 2.41 7.45 32.55
C ASP A 98 3.87 7.92 32.39
N ASN A 99 4.74 7.47 33.31
CA ASN A 99 6.18 7.70 33.26
C ASN A 99 6.84 7.08 32.03
N THR A 100 6.38 5.92 31.58
CA THR A 100 6.96 5.24 30.40
C THR A 100 6.62 5.97 29.10
N PHE A 101 5.47 6.63 29.03
CA PHE A 101 5.10 7.44 27.87
C PHE A 101 5.99 8.68 27.72
N ASN A 102 6.30 9.36 28.82
CA ASN A 102 7.22 10.50 28.83
C ASN A 102 8.65 10.06 28.47
N ASN A 103 9.10 8.92 28.99
CA ASN A 103 10.39 8.33 28.65
C ASN A 103 10.49 7.96 27.16
N LEU A 104 9.45 7.34 26.57
CA LEU A 104 9.42 7.04 25.13
C LEU A 104 9.46 8.30 24.26
N LYS A 105 8.77 9.36 24.68
CA LYS A 105 8.80 10.66 23.99
C LYS A 105 10.18 11.31 24.04
N MET A 106 10.85 11.25 25.19
CA MET A 106 12.22 11.73 25.37
C MET A 106 13.23 10.92 24.54
N ALA A 107 13.03 9.60 24.42
CA ALA A 107 13.81 8.70 23.57
C ALA A 107 13.60 8.90 22.05
N GLY A 108 12.80 9.89 21.63
CA GLY A 108 12.53 10.17 20.22
C GLY A 108 11.40 9.35 19.57
N TYR A 109 10.77 8.42 20.30
CA TYR A 109 9.64 7.62 19.81
C TYR A 109 8.31 8.37 19.91
N ARG A 110 8.12 9.35 19.03
CA ARG A 110 6.95 10.25 19.02
C ARG A 110 5.68 9.64 18.40
N LYS A 111 5.78 8.55 17.63
CA LYS A 111 4.60 7.91 17.01
C LYS A 111 3.89 6.98 18.00
N GLN A 112 2.57 7.03 18.00
CA GLN A 112 1.73 6.21 18.88
C GLN A 112 1.90 4.69 18.65
N SER A 113 2.33 4.30 17.46
CA SER A 113 2.73 2.94 17.10
C SER A 113 3.82 2.34 18.01
N HIS A 114 4.83 3.14 18.39
CA HIS A 114 5.95 2.66 19.21
C HIS A 114 5.54 2.29 20.64
N ILE A 115 4.48 2.92 21.16
CA ILE A 115 3.93 2.63 22.48
C ILE A 115 3.32 1.21 22.48
N TYR A 116 2.55 0.88 21.44
CA TYR A 116 1.97 -0.47 21.32
C TYR A 116 3.06 -1.54 21.24
N VAL A 117 4.11 -1.29 20.46
CA VAL A 117 5.25 -2.21 20.34
C VAL A 117 5.98 -2.37 21.68
N PHE A 118 6.23 -1.28 22.40
CA PHE A 118 6.90 -1.33 23.71
C PHE A 118 6.08 -2.10 24.75
N LEU A 119 4.78 -1.81 24.86
CA LEU A 119 3.89 -2.52 25.80
C LEU A 119 3.79 -4.01 25.45
N PHE A 120 3.75 -4.35 24.16
CA PHE A 120 3.75 -5.73 23.69
C PHE A 120 5.02 -6.47 24.12
N PHE A 121 6.21 -5.90 23.87
CA PHE A 121 7.47 -6.51 24.28
C PHE A 121 7.59 -6.62 25.81
N ARG A 122 7.13 -5.63 26.58
CA ARG A 122 7.12 -5.67 28.05
C ARG A 122 6.30 -6.83 28.60
N LEU A 123 5.20 -7.19 27.93
CA LEU A 123 4.41 -8.37 28.30
C LEU A 123 5.05 -9.67 27.80
N VAL A 124 5.46 -9.74 26.53
CA VAL A 124 5.84 -11.01 25.89
C VAL A 124 7.24 -11.49 26.31
N LEU A 125 8.19 -10.58 26.52
CA LEU A 125 9.56 -10.92 26.93
C LEU A 125 9.65 -11.76 28.21
N PRO A 126 8.99 -11.45 29.33
CA PRO A 126 9.08 -12.28 30.54
C PRO A 126 8.53 -13.69 30.33
N PHE A 127 7.48 -13.89 29.51
CA PHE A 127 6.96 -15.22 29.20
C PHE A 127 7.94 -16.03 28.35
N ILE A 128 8.55 -15.40 27.33
CA ILE A 128 9.56 -16.06 26.51
C ILE A 128 10.78 -16.42 27.35
N MET A 129 11.27 -15.50 28.19
CA MET A 129 12.43 -15.74 29.06
C MET A 129 12.13 -16.80 30.11
N TRP A 130 10.92 -16.85 30.65
CA TRP A 130 10.51 -17.90 31.59
C TRP A 130 10.48 -19.27 30.91
N LEU A 131 9.84 -19.37 29.74
CA LEU A 131 9.79 -20.62 28.97
C LEU A 131 11.19 -21.10 28.58
N ALA A 132 12.04 -20.19 28.08
CA ALA A 132 13.41 -20.47 27.72
C ALA A 132 14.23 -20.92 28.95
N ALA A 133 14.08 -20.24 30.09
CA ALA A 133 14.74 -20.62 31.33
C ALA A 133 14.27 -21.99 31.84
N LEU A 134 12.98 -22.33 31.67
CA LEU A 134 12.44 -23.62 32.05
C LEU A 134 13.06 -24.73 31.18
N VAL A 135 13.04 -24.56 29.87
CA VAL A 135 13.67 -25.52 28.94
C VAL A 135 15.18 -25.65 29.20
N TYR A 136 15.87 -24.55 29.47
CA TYR A 136 17.31 -24.55 29.69
C TYR A 136 17.70 -25.20 31.03
N VAL A 137 17.04 -24.84 32.13
CA VAL A 137 17.36 -25.34 33.48
C VAL A 137 16.95 -26.82 33.65
N PHE A 138 15.84 -27.25 33.05
CA PHE A 138 15.34 -28.61 33.17
C PHE A 138 15.82 -29.57 32.08
N GLY A 139 16.09 -29.08 30.86
CA GLY A 139 16.49 -29.91 29.73
C GLY A 139 18.00 -30.00 29.49
N VAL A 140 18.74 -28.89 29.64
CA VAL A 140 20.15 -28.79 29.24
C VAL A 140 21.08 -28.82 30.45
N LEU A 141 20.75 -28.06 31.49
CA LEU A 141 21.71 -27.75 32.55
C LEU A 141 21.83 -28.84 33.62
N ASN A 142 20.90 -29.83 33.66
CA ASN A 142 20.89 -30.97 34.59
C ASN A 142 21.43 -30.65 35.99
N LEU A 143 21.00 -29.53 36.59
CA LEU A 143 21.48 -29.13 37.91
C LEU A 143 21.09 -30.20 38.94
N ASP A 144 22.05 -30.69 39.71
CA ASP A 144 21.86 -31.64 40.81
C ASP A 144 21.29 -30.96 42.08
N ARG A 145 20.48 -29.91 41.88
CA ARG A 145 19.88 -29.07 42.92
C ARG A 145 18.38 -29.37 43.04
N PRO A 146 17.80 -29.26 44.26
CA PRO A 146 16.39 -29.55 44.50
C PRO A 146 15.47 -28.69 43.61
N PHE A 147 14.32 -29.26 43.24
CA PHE A 147 13.32 -28.65 42.33
C PHE A 147 12.99 -27.19 42.69
N MET A 148 12.92 -26.89 43.99
CA MET A 148 12.64 -25.55 44.49
C MET A 148 13.68 -24.51 44.07
N VAL A 149 14.96 -24.88 44.00
CA VAL A 149 16.05 -23.97 43.59
C VAL A 149 16.05 -23.75 42.07
N LYS A 150 15.69 -24.76 41.28
CA LYS A 150 15.50 -24.61 39.83
C LYS A 150 14.37 -23.63 39.54
N MET A 151 13.25 -23.77 40.26
CA MET A 151 12.11 -22.86 40.13
C MET A 151 12.44 -21.41 40.49
N THR A 152 13.18 -21.17 41.58
CA THR A 152 13.57 -19.80 41.94
C THR A 152 14.50 -19.18 40.89
N ILE A 153 15.46 -19.93 40.36
CA ILE A 153 16.35 -19.45 39.29
C ILE A 153 15.55 -19.08 38.04
N THR A 154 14.63 -19.93 37.58
CA THR A 154 13.76 -19.64 36.43
C THR A 154 12.89 -18.39 36.69
N LEU A 155 12.37 -18.23 37.90
CA LEU A 155 11.59 -17.04 38.28
C LEU A 155 12.44 -15.76 38.26
N PHE A 156 13.68 -15.82 38.76
CA PHE A 156 14.62 -14.70 38.72
C PHE A 156 14.99 -14.31 37.29
N VAL A 157 15.23 -15.29 36.41
CA VAL A 157 15.53 -15.04 34.99
C VAL A 157 14.33 -14.41 34.27
N ALA A 158 13.11 -14.88 34.55
CA ALA A 158 11.89 -14.28 34.02
C ALA A 158 11.69 -12.84 34.50
N PHE A 159 11.95 -12.58 35.78
CA PHE A 159 11.87 -11.25 36.38
C PHE A 159 12.91 -10.29 35.77
N ALA A 160 14.14 -10.77 35.53
CA ALA A 160 15.15 -10.00 34.80
C ALA A 160 14.70 -9.69 33.36
N GLY A 161 14.04 -10.64 32.69
CA GLY A 161 13.44 -10.46 31.37
C GLY A 161 12.36 -9.36 31.32
N PHE A 162 11.61 -9.16 32.40
CA PHE A 162 10.64 -8.07 32.53
C PHE A 162 11.30 -6.68 32.60
N TYR A 163 12.53 -6.59 33.13
CA TYR A 163 13.24 -5.32 33.31
C TYR A 163 14.05 -4.88 32.08
N ALA A 164 14.39 -5.82 31.19
CA ALA A 164 15.15 -5.57 29.95
C ALA A 164 14.55 -4.47 29.03
N PRO A 165 13.23 -4.41 28.78
CA PRO A 165 12.64 -3.34 27.96
C PRO A 165 12.82 -1.95 28.57
N ASN A 166 12.66 -1.84 29.89
CA ASN A 166 12.81 -0.57 30.61
C ASN A 166 14.27 -0.07 30.55
N MET A 167 15.23 -0.98 30.66
CA MET A 167 16.65 -0.64 30.51
C MET A 167 16.99 -0.18 29.09
N PHE A 168 16.45 -0.83 28.07
CA PHE A 168 16.70 -0.45 26.67
C PHE A 168 16.22 0.97 26.37
N VAL A 169 15.02 1.34 26.84
CA VAL A 169 14.49 2.69 26.68
C VAL A 169 15.31 3.71 27.47
N LYS A 170 15.69 3.40 28.72
CA LYS A 170 16.50 4.31 29.54
C LYS A 170 17.89 4.55 28.93
N ASN A 171 18.49 3.54 28.31
CA ASN A 171 19.78 3.65 27.63
C ASN A 171 19.73 4.53 26.37
N GLN A 172 18.56 4.68 25.74
CA GLN A 172 18.39 5.54 24.55
C GLN A 172 18.00 6.98 24.88
N ILE A 173 17.66 7.27 26.14
CA ILE A 173 17.39 8.64 26.62
C ILE A 173 18.70 9.34 27.02
N GLY A 174 19.79 8.58 27.17
CA GLY A 174 21.13 9.06 27.51
C GLY A 174 21.94 9.51 26.30
#